data_AF-A0A378UDJ2-F1
#
_entry.id   AF-A0A378UDJ2-F1
#
_cell.length_a   1.000
_cell.length_b   1.000
_cell.length_c   1.000
_cell.angle_alpha   90.00
_cell.angle_beta   90.00
_cell.angle_gamma   90.00
#
_symmetry.space_group_name_H-M   'P 1'
#
loop_
_entity.id
_entity.type
_entity.pdbx_description
1 polymer ?
#
loop_
_entity_poly.entity_id
_entity_poly.type
_entity_poly.pdbx_seq_one_letter_code
_entity_poly.pdbx_strand_id
1 'polypeptide(L)' 'MQYTISEARQQDLPAIVEIYNSTVATRQSTADLSPVSVAERQVWFDAHGG' A
#
# COMPACT_ATOMS: atom_id res chain seq x y z
N MET A 1 19.97 -13.26 1.88
CA MET A 1 18.82 -13.20 0.94
C MET A 1 19.16 -12.15 -0.11
N GLN A 2 18.91 -12.41 -1.40
CA GLN A 2 18.99 -11.39 -2.45
C GLN A 2 17.58 -10.92 -2.78
N TYR A 3 17.42 -9.60 -2.92
CA TYR A 3 16.17 -8.97 -3.34
C TYR A 3 16.42 -8.19 -4.63
N THR A 4 15.41 -8.21 -5.51
CA THR A 4 15.38 -7.36 -6.71
C THR A 4 14.30 -6.32 -6.52
N ILE A 5 14.61 -5.07 -6.86
CA ILE A 5 13.66 -3.96 -6.82
C ILE A 5 13.12 -3.73 -8.22
N SER A 6 11.81 -3.54 -8.35
CA SER A 6 11.11 -3.23 -9.59
C SER A 6 10.03 -2.19 -9.36
N GLU A 7 9.61 -1.52 -10.42
CA GLU A 7 8.42 -0.67 -10.38
C GLU A 7 7.18 -1.48 -9.99
N ALA A 8 6.32 -0.88 -9.18
CA ALA A 8 5.04 -1.46 -8.82
C ALA A 8 4.13 -1.48 -10.05
N ARG A 9 3.29 -2.50 -10.15
CA ARG A 9 2.26 -2.63 -11.18
C ARG A 9 0.90 -2.73 -10.52
N GLN A 10 -0.15 -2.52 -11.30
CA GLN A 10 -1.54 -2.61 -10.84
C GLN A 10 -1.89 -3.89 -10.05
N GLN A 11 -1.29 -5.02 -10.43
CA GLN A 11 -1.50 -6.31 -9.75
C GLN A 11 -0.87 -6.38 -8.35
N ASP A 12 0.07 -5.49 -8.03
CA ASP A 12 0.78 -5.44 -6.75
C ASP A 12 0.00 -4.60 -5.72
N LEU A 13 -0.96 -3.77 -6.16
CA LEU A 13 -1.73 -2.88 -5.30
C LEU A 13 -2.40 -3.61 -4.11
N PRO A 14 -3.00 -4.81 -4.26
CA PRO A 14 -3.53 -5.55 -3.11
C PRO A 14 -2.49 -5.86 -2.04
N ALA A 15 -1.28 -6.30 -2.42
CA ALA A 15 -0.21 -6.60 -1.48
C ALA A 15 0.37 -5.34 -0.82
N ILE A 16 0.49 -4.25 -1.58
CA ILE A 16 0.91 -2.94 -1.06
C ILE A 16 -0.08 -2.46 0.02
N VAL A 17 -1.39 -2.57 -0.25
CA VAL A 17 -2.44 -2.18 0.70
C VAL A 17 -2.45 -3.07 1.94
N GLU A 18 -2.22 -4.38 1.79
CA GLU A 18 -2.06 -5.30 2.92
C GLU A 18 -0.89 -4.89 3.83
N ILE A 19 0.28 -4.63 3.25
CA ILE A 19 1.47 -4.20 4.00
C ILE A 19 1.21 -2.86 4.70
N TYR A 20 0.59 -1.89 4.01
CA TYR A 20 0.22 -0.60 4.60
C TYR A 20 -0.72 -0.78 5.81
N ASN A 21 -1.80 -1.54 5.63
CA ASN A 21 -2.82 -1.78 6.65
C ASN A 21 -2.29 -2.54 7.86
N SER A 22 -1.27 -3.38 7.70
CA SER A 22 -0.61 -4.09 8.81
C SER A 22 -0.07 -3.14 9.90
N THR A 23 0.20 -1.88 9.54
CA THR A 23 0.73 -0.85 10.44
C THR A 23 -0.32 0.09 11.02
N VAL A 24 -1.55 0.10 10.48
CA VAL A 24 -2.60 1.04 10.88
C VAL A 24 -3.04 0.81 12.33
N ALA A 25 -3.14 -0.43 12.78
CA ALA A 25 -3.52 -0.76 14.15
C ALA A 25 -2.50 -0.28 15.19
N THR A 26 -1.20 -0.25 14.84
CA THR A 26 -0.14 0.18 15.76
C THR A 26 -0.06 1.70 15.87
N ARG A 27 -0.51 2.43 14.84
CA ARG A 27 -0.52 3.90 14.77
C ARG A 27 0.86 4.54 14.95
N GLN A 28 1.90 3.83 14.55
CA GLN A 28 3.29 4.30 14.67
C GLN A 28 3.83 4.90 13.37
N SER A 29 3.30 4.47 12.23
CA SER A 29 3.84 4.79 10.90
C SER A 29 2.85 5.49 9.98
N THR A 30 1.56 5.44 10.31
CA THR A 30 0.47 6.02 9.53
C THR A 30 -0.46 6.81 10.45
N ALA A 31 -1.07 7.87 9.91
CA ALA A 31 -2.07 8.67 10.62
C ALA A 31 -3.51 8.16 10.39
N ASP A 32 -3.68 7.15 9.55
CA ASP A 32 -4.96 6.52 9.30
C ASP A 32 -5.43 5.79 10.58
N LEU A 33 -6.72 5.92 10.90
CA LEU A 33 -7.32 5.32 12.09
C LEU A 33 -8.03 3.99 11.78
N SER A 34 -8.18 3.66 10.50
CA SER A 34 -8.88 2.47 10.02
C SER A 34 -8.20 1.96 8.75
N PRO A 35 -8.17 0.64 8.52
CA PRO A 35 -7.63 0.08 7.28
C PRO A 35 -8.32 0.68 6.05
N VAL A 36 -7.55 0.86 4.98
CA VAL A 36 -8.06 1.33 3.69
C VAL A 36 -8.26 0.17 2.74
N SER A 37 -9.26 0.23 1.88
CA SER A 37 -9.49 -0.74 0.82
C SER A 37 -8.59 -0.48 -0.39
N VAL A 38 -8.45 -1.51 -1.23
CA VAL A 38 -7.77 -1.39 -2.55
C VAL A 38 -8.46 -0.34 -3.42
N ALA A 39 -9.78 -0.28 -3.41
CA ALA A 39 -10.55 0.69 -4.18
C ALA A 39 -10.25 2.14 -3.76
N GLU A 40 -10.12 2.41 -2.45
CA GLU A 40 -9.76 3.74 -1.94
C GLU A 40 -8.32 4.13 -2.31
N ARG A 41 -7.38 3.18 -2.34
CA ARG A 41 -5.98 3.43 -2.70
C ARG A 41 -5.71 3.48 -4.19
N GLN A 42 -6.64 3.04 -5.04
CA GLN A 42 -6.49 3.08 -6.50
C GLN A 42 -6.15 4.48 -7.01
N VAL A 43 -6.91 5.50 -6.57
CA VAL A 43 -6.69 6.89 -7.01
C VAL A 43 -5.31 7.41 -6.64
N TRP A 44 -4.81 7.06 -5.45
CA TRP A 44 -3.47 7.44 -5.03
C TRP A 44 -2.40 6.74 -5.86
N PHE A 45 -2.60 5.44 -6.15
CA PHE A 45 -1.69 4.62 -6.95
C PHE A 45 -1.57 5.17 -8.38
N ASP A 46 -2.70 5.43 -9.03
CA ASP A 46 -2.76 6.01 -10.39
C ASP A 46 -2.03 7.37 -10.48
N ALA A 47 -2.04 8.15 -9.38
CA ALA A 47 -1.41 9.47 -9.33
C ALA A 47 0.10 9.45 -9.01
N HIS A 48 0.65 8.34 -8.50
CA HIS A 48 2.02 8.29 -7.96
C HIS A 48 2.90 7.16 -8.55
N GLY A 49 2.66 6.81 -9.82
CA GLY A 49 3.52 5.87 -10.57
C GLY A 49 3.03 4.43 -10.56
N GLY A 50 1.71 4.22 -10.58
CA GLY A 50 1.10 2.93 -10.87
C GLY A 50 1.31 2.42 -12.29
#